data_AF-A0AAV8VA75-F1
#
_entry.id   AF-A0AAV8VA75-F1
#
_cell.length_a   1.000
_cell.length_b   1.000
_cell.length_c   1.000
_cell.angle_alpha   90.00
_cell.angle_beta   90.00
_cell.angle_gamma   90.00
#
_symmetry.space_group_name_H-M   'P 1'
#
loop_
_entity.id
_entity.type
_entity.pdbx_description
1 polymer ?
#
loop_
_entity_poly.entity_id
_entity_poly.type
_entity_poly.pdbx_seq_one_letter_code
_entity_poly.pdbx_strand_id
1 'polypeptide(L)'
;MAATNTSAKLEVFDEPLFDNSLVSLHEHTYKPYGSPYYRNSDEIRIPIQFQDLILDIAESYIYIEGKFTPTDATKICYLSNNSLAFLFDEIRLEMGAEQIAVVRNPGITTTMKTMVSFGESHLKTLLTYGWGLTQQKQNILDNASHVFSGRLPLKYLMGFAEDYTRGVINAKQELVLIIARSFKNSYIGEADANIEIDKIEWKIRHIVPEDRQKLKLLNRINKGGHSAIAKIVYRMWDLYELPSLRKTSSDIWAIKITKSLERPRYIIVGCQNADNSDNRSNDVTQFTNADINSIRLYLNSEVYPYERWNLDFEKKLDSAAYYAYENFQRSYYDKDMVEPMMDITEFRSNPLFVIDCSHQQDAVKSSTVDIKLEFETRKRHFPDNTRVYALVIHDTFIKYNTLNGIVYTGVA
;
A
#
# COMPACT_ATOMS: atom_id res chain seq x y z
N MET A 1 -10.09 -14.00 19.60
CA MET A 1 -10.31 -14.68 20.90
C MET A 1 -11.23 -13.80 21.72
N ALA A 2 -12.46 -14.24 22.00
CA ALA A 2 -13.35 -13.47 22.86
C ALA A 2 -12.78 -13.42 24.28
N ALA A 3 -12.75 -12.23 24.88
CA ALA A 3 -12.44 -12.05 26.29
C ALA A 3 -13.45 -12.87 27.10
N THR A 4 -13.01 -14.01 27.62
CA THR A 4 -13.86 -14.90 28.40
C THR A 4 -13.98 -14.30 29.80
N ASN A 5 -15.06 -13.56 30.02
CA ASN A 5 -15.48 -13.16 31.36
C ASN A 5 -15.53 -14.40 32.26
N THR A 6 -15.13 -14.28 33.53
CA THR A 6 -15.09 -15.41 34.47
C THR A 6 -16.44 -16.10 34.66
N SER A 7 -17.55 -15.42 34.39
CA SER A 7 -18.91 -15.99 34.37
C SER A 7 -19.15 -16.99 33.24
N ALA A 8 -18.49 -16.81 32.08
CA ALA A 8 -18.63 -17.71 30.92
C ALA A 8 -18.12 -19.13 31.21
N LYS A 9 -17.30 -19.31 32.26
CA LYS A 9 -16.88 -20.65 32.74
C LYS A 9 -18.02 -21.42 33.43
N LEU A 10 -19.11 -20.76 33.80
CA LEU A 10 -20.29 -21.36 34.45
C LEU A 10 -21.45 -21.59 33.47
N GLU A 11 -21.37 -21.05 32.25
CA GLU A 11 -22.38 -21.14 31.18
C GLU A 11 -22.27 -22.45 30.39
N VAL A 12 -22.18 -23.58 31.11
CA VAL A 12 -21.98 -24.93 30.51
C VAL A 12 -23.20 -25.46 29.74
N PHE A 13 -24.34 -24.77 29.83
CA PHE A 13 -25.59 -25.12 29.13
C PHE A 13 -25.98 -24.12 28.03
N ASP A 14 -25.15 -23.11 27.77
CA ASP A 14 -25.42 -22.19 26.67
C ASP A 14 -25.35 -22.94 25.33
N GLU A 15 -26.37 -22.73 24.50
CA GLU A 15 -26.37 -23.31 23.16
C GLU A 15 -25.23 -22.70 22.33
N PRO A 16 -24.46 -23.53 21.62
CA PRO A 16 -23.40 -23.02 20.76
C PRO A 16 -23.98 -22.11 19.68
N LEU A 17 -23.53 -20.85 19.67
CA LEU A 17 -23.84 -19.90 18.61
C LEU A 17 -23.01 -20.23 17.37
N PHE A 18 -23.63 -20.87 16.39
CA PHE A 18 -23.05 -21.06 15.06
C PHE A 18 -23.36 -19.87 14.15
N ASP A 19 -22.32 -19.23 13.61
CA ASP A 19 -22.49 -18.19 12.58
C ASP A 19 -22.67 -18.82 11.20
N ASN A 20 -23.92 -18.97 10.79
CA ASN A 20 -24.33 -19.45 9.46
C ASN A 20 -24.87 -18.30 8.58
N SER A 21 -24.41 -17.06 8.82
CA SER A 21 -24.91 -15.88 8.10
C SER A 21 -24.49 -15.83 6.62
N LEU A 22 -23.42 -16.55 6.26
CA LEU A 22 -22.92 -16.70 4.90
C LEU A 22 -23.07 -18.14 4.45
N VAL A 23 -23.54 -18.33 3.22
CA VAL A 23 -23.63 -19.64 2.56
C VAL A 23 -22.29 -20.00 1.93
N SER A 24 -21.63 -19.03 1.29
CA SER A 24 -20.36 -19.27 0.61
C SER A 24 -19.59 -17.99 0.28
N LEU A 25 -18.30 -18.16 0.06
CA LEU A 25 -17.38 -17.18 -0.50
C LEU A 25 -16.74 -17.80 -1.75
N HIS A 26 -17.30 -17.54 -2.93
CA HIS A 26 -16.79 -18.11 -4.18
C HIS A 26 -15.77 -17.17 -4.81
N GLU A 27 -14.56 -17.65 -5.13
CA GLU A 27 -13.59 -16.87 -5.88
C GLU A 27 -13.94 -16.88 -7.38
N HIS A 28 -14.05 -15.70 -7.96
CA HIS A 28 -14.26 -15.51 -9.40
C HIS A 28 -13.07 -14.79 -10.02
N THR A 29 -12.73 -15.19 -11.24
CA THR A 29 -11.66 -14.59 -12.05
C THR A 29 -12.26 -13.63 -13.07
N TYR A 30 -11.77 -12.40 -13.07
CA TYR A 30 -12.07 -11.37 -14.06
C TYR A 30 -10.82 -11.07 -14.88
N LYS A 31 -10.98 -10.91 -16.19
CA LYS A 31 -9.88 -10.71 -17.13
C LYS A 31 -9.94 -9.30 -17.71
N PRO A 32 -8.80 -8.73 -18.10
CA PRO A 32 -8.77 -7.53 -18.92
C PRO A 32 -9.64 -7.68 -20.16
N TYR A 33 -10.30 -6.60 -20.58
CA TYR A 33 -10.85 -6.52 -21.93
C TYR A 33 -9.85 -5.83 -22.87
N GLY A 34 -9.84 -6.22 -24.14
CA GLY A 34 -8.99 -5.59 -25.16
C GLY A 34 -7.82 -6.45 -25.62
N SER A 35 -6.63 -5.83 -25.69
CA SER A 35 -5.42 -6.42 -26.30
C SER A 35 -5.04 -7.76 -25.65
N PRO A 36 -4.70 -8.80 -26.43
CA PRO A 36 -4.21 -10.06 -25.90
C PRO A 36 -2.75 -9.99 -25.42
N TYR A 37 -2.09 -8.83 -25.57
CA TYR A 37 -0.70 -8.60 -25.19
C TYR A 37 -0.59 -7.47 -24.17
N TYR A 38 0.39 -7.59 -23.28
CA TYR A 38 0.70 -6.64 -22.22
C TYR A 38 2.05 -5.98 -22.50
N ARG A 39 2.06 -4.77 -23.08
CA ARG A 39 3.28 -4.03 -23.40
C ARG A 39 3.53 -2.93 -22.39
N ASN A 40 4.79 -2.49 -22.29
CA ASN A 40 5.16 -1.34 -21.48
C ASN A 40 4.34 -0.10 -21.88
N SER A 41 3.88 0.66 -20.87
CA SER A 41 3.00 1.83 -21.02
C SER A 41 1.56 1.53 -21.44
N ASP A 42 1.15 0.28 -21.63
CA ASP A 42 -0.25 -0.05 -21.90
C ASP A 42 -1.12 0.23 -20.67
N GLU A 43 -2.34 0.71 -20.93
CA GLU A 43 -3.41 0.79 -19.93
C GLU A 43 -4.30 -0.46 -20.03
N ILE A 44 -4.45 -1.16 -18.92
CA ILE A 44 -5.25 -2.37 -18.78
C ILE A 44 -6.44 -2.06 -17.89
N ARG A 45 -7.63 -2.51 -18.29
CA ARG A 45 -8.86 -2.33 -17.52
C ARG A 45 -9.56 -3.66 -17.29
N ILE A 46 -9.88 -3.95 -16.03
CA ILE A 46 -10.57 -5.17 -15.59
C ILE A 46 -11.91 -4.78 -14.95
N PRO A 47 -13.01 -4.78 -15.71
CA PRO A 47 -14.30 -4.33 -15.23
C PRO A 47 -15.11 -5.47 -14.60
N ILE A 48 -15.86 -5.13 -13.55
CA ILE A 48 -16.90 -5.94 -12.94
C ILE A 48 -18.21 -5.17 -13.06
N GLN A 49 -19.07 -5.59 -13.99
CA GLN A 49 -20.29 -4.86 -14.38
C GLN A 49 -21.59 -5.51 -13.91
N PHE A 50 -21.51 -6.62 -13.18
CA PHE A 50 -22.70 -7.38 -12.77
C PHE A 50 -23.47 -6.67 -11.66
N GLN A 51 -24.80 -6.66 -11.81
CA GLN A 51 -25.74 -6.27 -10.75
C GLN A 51 -25.99 -7.47 -9.82
N ASP A 52 -26.46 -7.19 -8.60
CA ASP A 52 -26.81 -8.17 -7.56
C ASP A 52 -25.64 -8.98 -6.98
N LEU A 53 -24.41 -8.50 -7.16
CA LEU A 53 -23.23 -9.05 -6.51
C LEU A 53 -22.90 -8.31 -5.21
N ILE A 54 -22.36 -9.07 -4.26
CA ILE A 54 -21.69 -8.56 -3.07
C ILE A 54 -20.22 -8.97 -3.19
N LEU A 55 -19.33 -7.99 -3.32
CA LEU A 55 -17.92 -8.23 -3.66
C LEU A 55 -17.02 -7.94 -2.47
N ASP A 56 -16.11 -8.86 -2.17
CA ASP A 56 -15.09 -8.72 -1.13
C ASP A 56 -13.79 -8.16 -1.74
N ILE A 57 -13.68 -6.84 -1.77
CA ILE A 57 -12.51 -6.16 -2.36
C ILE A 57 -11.26 -6.36 -1.49
N ALA A 58 -11.40 -6.40 -0.16
CA ALA A 58 -10.28 -6.50 0.77
C ALA A 58 -9.47 -7.80 0.58
N GLU A 59 -10.16 -8.91 0.33
CA GLU A 59 -9.53 -10.22 0.07
C GLU A 59 -9.29 -10.50 -1.42
N SER A 60 -9.52 -9.52 -2.30
CA SER A 60 -9.22 -9.64 -3.72
C SER A 60 -7.74 -9.42 -4.03
N TYR A 61 -7.29 -9.94 -5.17
CA TYR A 61 -5.89 -9.83 -5.60
C TYR A 61 -5.75 -9.87 -7.12
N ILE A 62 -4.66 -9.26 -7.61
CA ILE A 62 -4.24 -9.37 -9.01
C ILE A 62 -3.32 -10.58 -9.11
N TYR A 63 -3.68 -11.58 -9.91
CA TYR A 63 -2.81 -12.69 -10.26
C TYR A 63 -2.03 -12.36 -11.53
N ILE A 64 -0.72 -12.62 -11.49
CA ILE A 64 0.21 -12.34 -12.59
C ILE A 64 1.01 -13.59 -12.88
N GLU A 65 1.15 -13.92 -14.16
CA GLU A 65 2.00 -14.98 -14.68
C GLU A 65 2.79 -14.43 -15.86
N GLY A 66 4.03 -14.88 -16.01
CA GLY A 66 4.90 -14.43 -17.08
C GLY A 66 6.23 -15.17 -17.12
N LYS A 67 7.16 -14.65 -17.93
CA LYS A 67 8.52 -15.16 -18.06
C LYS A 67 9.55 -14.11 -17.69
N PHE A 68 10.63 -14.58 -17.08
CA PHE A 68 11.80 -13.78 -16.73
C PHE A 68 13.08 -14.43 -17.24
N THR A 69 13.64 -13.85 -18.29
CA THR A 69 14.78 -14.44 -19.02
C THR A 69 15.94 -13.45 -19.06
N PRO A 70 17.11 -13.79 -18.48
CA PRO A 70 18.33 -13.00 -18.67
C PRO A 70 18.67 -12.85 -20.16
N THR A 71 19.16 -11.69 -20.58
CA THR A 71 19.62 -11.50 -21.98
C THR A 71 20.90 -12.30 -22.28
N ASP A 72 21.67 -12.61 -21.24
CA ASP A 72 22.83 -13.50 -21.28
C ASP A 72 22.58 -14.65 -20.30
N ALA A 73 22.41 -15.87 -20.83
CA ALA A 73 22.10 -17.05 -20.04
C ALA A 73 23.24 -17.48 -19.08
N THR A 74 24.46 -16.95 -19.26
CA THR A 74 25.58 -17.18 -18.34
C THR A 74 25.56 -16.24 -17.14
N LYS A 75 24.71 -15.21 -17.17
CA LYS A 75 24.62 -14.15 -16.18
C LYS A 75 23.47 -14.38 -15.23
N ILE A 76 23.72 -14.05 -13.97
CA ILE A 76 22.76 -14.24 -12.91
C ILE A 76 21.86 -13.00 -12.82
N CYS A 77 20.55 -13.23 -12.85
CA CYS A 77 19.54 -12.22 -12.58
C CYS A 77 18.49 -12.79 -11.63
N TYR A 78 17.94 -11.96 -10.76
CA TYR A 78 16.88 -12.29 -9.81
C TYR A 78 15.78 -11.26 -9.91
N LEU A 79 14.53 -11.68 -9.72
CA LEU A 79 13.47 -10.73 -9.43
C LEU A 79 13.82 -9.94 -8.16
N SER A 80 13.51 -8.65 -8.13
CA SER A 80 13.79 -7.75 -7.00
C SER A 80 12.71 -7.89 -5.92
N ASN A 81 12.94 -7.30 -4.75
CA ASN A 81 11.88 -7.19 -3.75
C ASN A 81 10.72 -6.38 -4.31
N ASN A 82 9.50 -6.85 -4.03
CA ASN A 82 8.28 -6.25 -4.52
C ASN A 82 8.18 -6.19 -6.06
N SER A 83 8.88 -7.10 -6.75
CA SER A 83 9.05 -7.13 -8.22
C SER A 83 7.74 -7.01 -9.00
N LEU A 84 6.67 -7.65 -8.52
CA LEU A 84 5.34 -7.63 -9.16
C LEU A 84 4.71 -6.23 -9.14
N ALA A 85 4.88 -5.46 -8.06
CA ALA A 85 4.33 -4.10 -7.97
C ALA A 85 5.10 -3.13 -8.90
N PHE A 86 6.39 -3.37 -9.12
CA PHE A 86 7.21 -2.61 -10.09
C PHE A 86 6.86 -2.87 -11.56
N LEU A 87 5.98 -3.83 -11.87
CA LEU A 87 5.45 -4.00 -13.22
C LEU A 87 4.48 -2.89 -13.64
N PHE A 88 4.05 -2.03 -12.71
CA PHE A 88 3.05 -0.99 -12.95
C PHE A 88 3.56 0.38 -12.51
N ASP A 89 3.23 1.41 -13.29
CA ASP A 89 3.44 2.83 -12.94
C ASP A 89 2.25 3.38 -12.13
N GLU A 90 1.05 2.83 -12.33
CA GLU A 90 -0.15 3.21 -11.61
C GLU A 90 -1.12 2.02 -11.48
N ILE A 91 -1.73 1.88 -10.30
CA ILE A 91 -2.87 0.98 -10.07
C ILE A 91 -4.01 1.82 -9.51
N ARG A 92 -5.20 1.69 -10.08
CA ARG A 92 -6.37 2.48 -9.69
C ARG A 92 -7.61 1.60 -9.56
N LEU A 93 -8.35 1.82 -8.48
CA LEU A 93 -9.68 1.26 -8.28
C LEU A 93 -10.73 2.33 -8.52
N GLU A 94 -11.59 2.10 -9.50
CA GLU A 94 -12.75 2.95 -9.80
C GLU A 94 -14.03 2.24 -9.37
N MET A 95 -14.96 2.98 -8.76
CA MET A 95 -16.27 2.48 -8.36
C MET A 95 -17.34 3.51 -8.71
N GLY A 96 -18.39 3.09 -9.42
CA GLY A 96 -19.46 4.00 -9.84
C GLY A 96 -18.96 5.20 -10.67
N ALA A 97 -17.91 5.01 -11.48
CA ALA A 97 -17.19 6.03 -12.27
C ALA A 97 -16.36 7.04 -11.46
N GLU A 98 -16.24 6.87 -10.14
CA GLU A 98 -15.37 7.69 -9.29
C GLU A 98 -14.07 6.94 -8.95
N GLN A 99 -12.96 7.67 -8.85
CA GLN A 99 -11.66 7.12 -8.42
C GLN A 99 -11.64 6.95 -6.90
N ILE A 100 -11.65 5.70 -6.43
CA ILE A 100 -11.66 5.36 -5.01
C ILE A 100 -10.25 5.34 -4.44
N ALA A 101 -9.31 4.77 -5.20
CA ALA A 101 -7.90 4.73 -4.84
C ALA A 101 -7.06 4.88 -6.11
N VAL A 102 -6.03 5.71 -6.04
CA VAL A 102 -5.01 5.87 -7.08
C VAL A 102 -3.66 5.67 -6.44
N VAL A 103 -2.97 4.60 -6.81
CA VAL A 103 -1.66 4.25 -6.27
C VAL A 103 -0.63 4.51 -7.37
N ARG A 104 0.10 5.62 -7.24
CA ARG A 104 1.20 5.97 -8.15
C ARG A 104 2.48 5.29 -7.71
N ASN A 105 3.28 4.84 -8.67
CA ASN A 105 4.47 4.03 -8.44
C ASN A 105 4.20 2.94 -7.35
N PRO A 106 3.30 1.98 -7.62
CA PRO A 106 2.96 0.91 -6.69
C PRO A 106 4.18 0.19 -6.11
N GLY A 107 5.25 0.05 -6.88
CA GLY A 107 6.51 -0.50 -6.40
C GLY A 107 7.09 0.26 -5.20
N ILE A 108 7.32 1.58 -5.29
CA ILE A 108 7.85 2.37 -4.16
C ILE A 108 6.79 2.54 -3.06
N THR A 109 5.55 2.87 -3.43
CA THR A 109 4.46 3.11 -2.46
C THR A 109 4.26 1.92 -1.54
N THR A 110 4.14 0.72 -2.11
CA THR A 110 3.88 -0.49 -1.32
C THR A 110 5.15 -1.01 -0.66
N THR A 111 6.35 -0.71 -1.19
CA THR A 111 7.60 -0.99 -0.48
C THR A 111 7.65 -0.23 0.85
N MET A 112 7.45 1.09 0.80
CA MET A 112 7.46 1.94 2.00
C MET A 112 6.39 1.50 2.99
N LYS A 113 5.16 1.25 2.51
CA LYS A 113 4.06 0.80 3.36
C LYS A 113 4.32 -0.58 3.98
N THR A 114 4.76 -1.56 3.19
CA THR A 114 5.01 -2.95 3.63
C THR A 114 6.08 -2.99 4.72
N MET A 115 7.21 -2.30 4.51
CA MET A 115 8.34 -2.31 5.45
C MET A 115 7.95 -1.78 6.83
N VAL A 116 7.16 -0.69 6.90
CA VAL A 116 6.69 -0.17 8.21
C VAL A 116 5.56 -1.01 8.82
N SER A 117 4.80 -1.75 8.00
CA SER A 117 3.54 -2.37 8.42
C SER A 117 3.67 -3.81 8.92
N PHE A 118 4.63 -4.55 8.38
CA PHE A 118 4.77 -5.99 8.61
C PHE A 118 5.94 -6.36 9.50
N GLY A 119 5.95 -7.62 9.91
CA GLY A 119 6.94 -8.24 10.78
C GLY A 119 7.31 -9.64 10.34
N GLU A 120 8.09 -10.35 11.15
CA GLU A 120 8.55 -11.71 10.84
C GLU A 120 7.40 -12.68 10.52
N SER A 121 6.28 -12.55 11.21
CA SER A 121 5.06 -13.35 11.00
C SER A 121 4.48 -13.24 9.57
N HIS A 122 4.75 -12.16 8.85
CA HIS A 122 4.21 -11.91 7.52
C HIS A 122 5.16 -12.36 6.40
N LEU A 123 6.44 -12.54 6.70
CA LEU A 123 7.50 -12.77 5.73
C LEU A 123 7.21 -13.95 4.78
N LYS A 124 6.70 -15.07 5.30
CA LYS A 124 6.34 -16.25 4.48
C LYS A 124 5.18 -15.96 3.53
N THR A 125 4.23 -15.13 3.96
CA THR A 125 3.07 -14.72 3.16
C THR A 125 3.50 -13.82 2.01
N LEU A 126 4.43 -12.90 2.29
CA LEU A 126 4.97 -11.94 1.32
C LEU A 126 5.72 -12.60 0.16
N LEU A 127 6.25 -13.82 0.32
CA LEU A 127 6.92 -14.57 -0.75
C LEU A 127 6.04 -14.66 -2.01
N THR A 128 4.75 -14.99 -1.85
CA THR A 128 3.82 -15.11 -2.98
C THR A 128 3.45 -13.77 -3.64
N TYR A 129 3.88 -12.66 -3.04
CA TYR A 129 3.63 -11.30 -3.50
C TYR A 129 4.86 -10.65 -4.13
N GLY A 130 5.92 -11.44 -4.37
CA GLY A 130 7.16 -10.95 -5.02
C GLY A 130 8.16 -10.33 -4.06
N TRP A 131 8.03 -10.57 -2.75
CA TRP A 131 9.05 -10.18 -1.76
C TRP A 131 9.99 -11.34 -1.48
N GLY A 132 11.30 -11.08 -1.54
CA GLY A 132 12.34 -12.03 -1.17
C GLY A 132 12.95 -11.64 0.18
N LEU A 133 13.07 -12.60 1.11
CA LEU A 133 13.82 -12.37 2.34
C LEU A 133 15.31 -12.09 2.08
N THR A 134 15.81 -12.63 0.97
CA THR A 134 17.12 -12.36 0.40
C THR A 134 17.00 -12.52 -1.13
N GLN A 135 17.99 -12.02 -1.89
CA GLN A 135 18.04 -12.17 -3.35
C GLN A 135 17.86 -13.64 -3.82
N GLN A 136 18.33 -14.60 -3.01
CA GLN A 136 18.27 -16.03 -3.29
C GLN A 136 16.98 -16.72 -2.82
N LYS A 137 16.15 -16.03 -2.03
CA LYS A 137 14.90 -16.57 -1.45
C LYS A 137 13.64 -16.09 -2.19
N GLN A 138 13.80 -15.49 -3.37
CA GLN A 138 12.72 -15.22 -4.32
C GLN A 138 12.10 -16.56 -4.75
N ASN A 139 10.85 -16.83 -4.38
CA ASN A 139 10.21 -18.14 -4.60
C ASN A 139 9.11 -18.12 -5.68
N ILE A 140 8.95 -16.99 -6.38
CA ILE A 140 7.89 -16.86 -7.41
C ILE A 140 8.39 -17.20 -8.82
N LEU A 141 9.68 -17.46 -9.00
CA LEU A 141 10.32 -17.76 -10.27
C LEU A 141 10.86 -19.19 -10.27
N ASP A 142 10.48 -19.96 -11.28
CA ASP A 142 11.15 -21.22 -11.61
C ASP A 142 12.33 -20.94 -12.54
N ASN A 143 13.54 -21.17 -12.05
CA ASN A 143 14.77 -20.93 -12.81
C ASN A 143 14.95 -21.90 -13.98
N ALA A 144 14.29 -23.05 -13.99
CA ALA A 144 14.40 -24.03 -15.08
C ALA A 144 13.52 -23.65 -16.28
N SER A 145 12.27 -23.27 -16.02
CA SER A 145 11.34 -22.85 -17.08
C SER A 145 11.34 -21.35 -17.37
N HIS A 146 12.01 -20.55 -16.53
CA HIS A 146 11.95 -19.08 -16.52
C HIS A 146 10.55 -18.51 -16.27
N VAL A 147 9.60 -19.32 -15.82
CA VAL A 147 8.23 -18.89 -15.55
C VAL A 147 8.14 -18.34 -14.13
N PHE A 148 7.49 -17.20 -13.98
CA PHE A 148 7.11 -16.68 -12.68
C PHE A 148 5.59 -16.59 -12.54
N SER A 149 5.10 -16.74 -11.31
CA SER A 149 3.73 -16.38 -10.98
C SER A 149 3.60 -15.89 -9.55
N GLY A 150 2.69 -14.96 -9.33
CA GLY A 150 2.41 -14.46 -8.00
C GLY A 150 1.12 -13.67 -7.95
N ARG A 151 0.85 -13.10 -6.78
CA ARG A 151 -0.39 -12.35 -6.53
C ARG A 151 -0.10 -11.03 -5.85
N LEU A 152 -0.84 -9.99 -6.18
CA LEU A 152 -0.81 -8.70 -5.50
C LEU A 152 -2.15 -8.47 -4.80
N PRO A 153 -2.27 -8.73 -3.49
CA PRO A 153 -3.49 -8.46 -2.74
C PRO A 153 -3.78 -6.97 -2.71
N LEU A 154 -5.02 -6.58 -2.99
CA LEU A 154 -5.39 -5.16 -3.03
C LEU A 154 -5.19 -4.49 -1.66
N LYS A 155 -5.41 -5.21 -0.55
CA LYS A 155 -5.15 -4.71 0.81
C LYS A 155 -3.68 -4.33 1.09
N TYR A 156 -2.74 -4.79 0.27
CA TYR A 156 -1.33 -4.41 0.34
C TYR A 156 -0.92 -3.40 -0.73
N LEU A 157 -1.85 -3.08 -1.65
CA LEU A 157 -1.66 -2.07 -2.68
C LEU A 157 -2.28 -0.72 -2.32
N MET A 158 -3.43 -0.72 -1.65
CA MET A 158 -4.21 0.48 -1.38
C MET A 158 -4.96 0.42 -0.05
N GLY A 159 -5.06 1.57 0.62
CA GLY A 159 -5.70 1.62 1.94
C GLY A 159 -7.23 1.43 1.92
N PHE A 160 -7.92 1.65 0.78
CA PHE A 160 -9.35 1.28 0.68
C PHE A 160 -9.58 -0.21 0.95
N ALA A 161 -8.79 -1.07 0.32
CA ALA A 161 -8.89 -2.52 0.50
C ALA A 161 -8.25 -2.99 1.83
N GLU A 162 -7.33 -2.20 2.41
CA GLU A 162 -6.79 -2.45 3.74
C GLU A 162 -7.85 -2.22 4.83
N ASP A 163 -8.60 -1.11 4.73
CA ASP A 163 -9.49 -0.64 5.80
C ASP A 163 -10.94 -1.12 5.64
N TYR A 164 -11.45 -1.24 4.40
CA TYR A 164 -12.83 -1.62 4.15
C TYR A 164 -12.98 -3.12 3.85
N THR A 165 -13.20 -3.90 4.92
CA THR A 165 -13.34 -5.36 4.89
C THR A 165 -14.78 -5.86 4.69
N ARG A 166 -15.72 -4.96 4.35
CA ARG A 166 -17.13 -5.30 4.16
C ARG A 166 -17.46 -5.46 2.67
N GLY A 167 -18.53 -6.20 2.37
CA GLY A 167 -18.98 -6.36 0.99
C GLY A 167 -19.39 -5.04 0.33
N VAL A 168 -19.01 -4.88 -0.94
CA VAL A 168 -19.50 -3.81 -1.83
C VAL A 168 -20.68 -4.34 -2.64
N ILE A 169 -21.82 -3.66 -2.59
CA ILE A 169 -23.09 -4.12 -3.17
C ILE A 169 -23.45 -3.25 -4.38
N ASN A 170 -23.82 -3.89 -5.49
CA ASN A 170 -24.43 -3.22 -6.66
C ASN A 170 -23.67 -2.02 -7.23
N ALA A 171 -22.36 -1.95 -7.01
CA ALA A 171 -21.52 -0.91 -7.56
C ALA A 171 -20.66 -1.48 -8.68
N LYS A 172 -20.70 -0.83 -9.85
CA LYS A 172 -19.76 -1.13 -10.94
C LYS A 172 -18.36 -0.84 -10.45
N GLN A 173 -17.44 -1.77 -10.65
CA GLN A 173 -16.05 -1.62 -10.27
C GLN A 173 -15.16 -1.81 -11.49
N GLU A 174 -14.07 -1.08 -11.55
CA GLU A 174 -13.04 -1.27 -12.56
C GLU A 174 -11.67 -1.12 -11.92
N LEU A 175 -10.82 -2.13 -12.16
CA LEU A 175 -9.41 -2.07 -11.80
C LEU A 175 -8.63 -1.64 -13.05
N VAL A 176 -7.97 -0.48 -12.96
CA VAL A 176 -7.16 0.09 -14.03
C VAL A 176 -5.68 -0.05 -13.65
N LEU A 177 -4.88 -0.58 -14.55
CA LEU A 177 -3.44 -0.81 -14.37
C LEU A 177 -2.70 -0.12 -15.51
N ILE A 178 -1.71 0.72 -15.21
CA ILE A 178 -0.79 1.26 -16.21
C ILE A 178 0.52 0.49 -16.09
N ILE A 179 0.88 -0.28 -17.12
CA ILE A 179 2.14 -1.05 -17.12
C ILE A 179 3.33 -0.09 -17.15
N ALA A 180 4.33 -0.37 -16.32
CA ALA A 180 5.53 0.43 -16.22
C ALA A 180 6.24 0.59 -17.58
N ARG A 181 6.82 1.77 -17.81
CA ARG A 181 7.61 2.06 -19.01
C ARG A 181 8.84 1.17 -19.15
N SER A 182 9.35 0.67 -18.02
CA SER A 182 10.47 -0.26 -17.94
C SER A 182 10.29 -1.21 -16.77
N PHE A 183 10.73 -2.45 -16.92
CA PHE A 183 10.73 -3.44 -15.83
C PHE A 183 12.06 -3.54 -15.10
N LYS A 184 12.99 -2.60 -15.31
CA LYS A 184 14.31 -2.63 -14.67
C LYS A 184 14.27 -2.53 -13.14
N ASN A 185 13.20 -1.99 -12.58
CA ASN A 185 12.97 -1.96 -11.13
C ASN A 185 12.44 -3.31 -10.57
N SER A 186 11.98 -4.21 -11.44
CA SER A 186 11.44 -5.52 -11.07
C SER A 186 12.52 -6.61 -10.93
N TYR A 187 13.79 -6.31 -11.22
CA TYR A 187 14.87 -7.29 -11.12
C TYR A 187 16.23 -6.65 -10.80
N ILE A 188 17.15 -7.47 -10.31
CA ILE A 188 18.56 -7.16 -10.12
C ILE A 188 19.37 -8.19 -10.92
N GLY A 189 20.39 -7.77 -11.64
CA GLY A 189 21.17 -8.71 -12.45
C GLY A 189 22.50 -8.19 -12.96
N GLU A 190 23.39 -9.14 -13.27
CA GLU A 190 24.68 -8.87 -13.92
C GLU A 190 24.50 -8.43 -15.38
N ALA A 191 23.40 -8.84 -16.01
CA ALA A 191 22.98 -8.45 -17.36
C ALA A 191 21.54 -7.93 -17.35
N ASP A 192 21.11 -7.33 -18.45
CA ASP A 192 19.69 -7.02 -18.62
C ASP A 192 18.87 -8.34 -18.63
N ALA A 193 17.60 -8.23 -18.31
CA ALA A 193 16.65 -9.33 -18.37
C ALA A 193 15.36 -8.84 -19.03
N ASN A 194 14.71 -9.76 -19.73
CA ASN A 194 13.40 -9.55 -20.33
C ASN A 194 12.32 -10.08 -19.38
N ILE A 195 11.28 -9.28 -19.15
CA ILE A 195 10.06 -9.70 -18.46
C ILE A 195 8.92 -9.65 -19.46
N GLU A 196 8.30 -10.80 -19.70
CA GLU A 196 7.09 -10.94 -20.50
C GLU A 196 5.94 -11.26 -19.55
N ILE A 197 4.85 -10.50 -19.66
CA ILE A 197 3.63 -10.79 -18.90
C ILE A 197 2.73 -11.62 -19.82
N ASP A 198 2.37 -12.81 -19.38
CA ASP A 198 1.49 -13.73 -20.11
C ASP A 198 0.04 -13.63 -19.62
N LYS A 199 -0.16 -13.30 -18.33
CA LYS A 199 -1.48 -13.28 -17.71
C LYS A 199 -1.57 -12.20 -16.64
N ILE A 200 -2.66 -11.44 -16.69
CA ILE A 200 -3.13 -10.57 -15.61
C ILE A 200 -4.60 -10.90 -15.37
N GLU A 201 -4.96 -11.23 -14.13
CA GLU A 201 -6.32 -11.56 -13.74
C GLU A 201 -6.67 -10.91 -12.40
N TRP A 202 -7.86 -10.35 -12.27
CA TRP A 202 -8.38 -9.90 -10.98
C TRP A 202 -9.24 -10.99 -10.38
N LYS A 203 -8.79 -11.55 -9.25
CA LYS A 203 -9.50 -12.59 -8.51
C LYS A 203 -10.19 -11.96 -7.30
N ILE A 204 -11.50 -12.13 -7.21
CA ILE A 204 -12.34 -11.50 -6.18
C ILE A 204 -13.40 -12.49 -5.68
N ARG A 205 -13.71 -12.43 -4.38
CA ARG A 205 -14.74 -13.30 -3.80
C ARG A 205 -16.12 -12.67 -3.92
N HIS A 206 -17.08 -13.49 -4.33
CA HIS A 206 -18.51 -13.19 -4.26
C HIS A 206 -19.03 -13.66 -2.91
N ILE A 207 -19.59 -12.75 -2.14
CA ILE A 207 -20.21 -13.03 -0.85
C ILE A 207 -21.65 -13.45 -1.09
N VAL A 208 -21.96 -14.71 -0.77
CA VAL A 208 -23.33 -15.25 -0.85
C VAL A 208 -23.91 -15.34 0.56
N PRO A 209 -24.75 -14.38 0.98
CA PRO A 209 -25.43 -14.44 2.26
C PRO A 209 -26.50 -15.53 2.26
N GLU A 210 -26.82 -16.03 3.45
CA GLU A 210 -28.00 -16.88 3.65
C GLU A 210 -29.29 -16.12 3.33
N ASP A 211 -30.33 -16.83 2.85
CA ASP A 211 -31.54 -16.22 2.29
C ASP A 211 -32.23 -15.23 3.23
N ARG A 212 -32.32 -15.55 4.53
CA ARG A 212 -32.87 -14.63 5.54
C ARG A 212 -32.00 -13.38 5.68
N GLN A 213 -30.68 -13.50 5.65
CA GLN A 213 -29.76 -12.35 5.69
C GLN A 213 -29.83 -11.53 4.39
N LYS A 214 -29.90 -12.19 3.23
CA LYS A 214 -30.09 -11.58 1.92
C LYS A 214 -31.38 -10.75 1.89
N LEU A 215 -32.49 -11.32 2.34
CA LEU A 215 -33.78 -10.63 2.42
C LEU A 215 -33.72 -9.42 3.36
N LYS A 216 -33.09 -9.53 4.53
CA LYS A 216 -32.91 -8.40 5.45
C LYS A 216 -32.11 -7.27 4.80
N LEU A 217 -31.02 -7.62 4.12
CA LEU A 217 -30.16 -6.67 3.42
C LEU A 217 -30.92 -5.96 2.30
N LEU A 218 -31.57 -6.72 1.41
CA LEU A 218 -32.37 -6.17 0.32
C LEU A 218 -33.53 -5.31 0.81
N ASN A 219 -34.25 -5.74 1.86
CA ASN A 219 -35.33 -4.95 2.46
C ASN A 219 -34.83 -3.61 3.02
N ARG A 220 -33.61 -3.55 3.56
CA ARG A 220 -33.00 -2.28 4.01
C ARG A 220 -32.66 -1.39 2.82
N ILE A 221 -32.06 -1.95 1.77
CA ILE A 221 -31.67 -1.22 0.56
C ILE A 221 -32.91 -0.66 -0.16
N ASN A 222 -33.97 -1.47 -0.29
CA ASN A 222 -35.21 -1.10 -0.98
C ASN A 222 -36.04 -0.02 -0.27
N LYS A 223 -35.80 0.24 1.03
CA LYS A 223 -36.38 1.42 1.70
C LYS A 223 -35.89 2.74 1.12
N GLY A 224 -34.79 2.72 0.35
CA GLY A 224 -34.23 3.91 -0.30
C GLY A 224 -33.75 4.97 0.68
N GLY A 225 -33.51 6.18 0.16
CA GLY A 225 -33.04 7.32 0.92
C GLY A 225 -31.77 7.00 1.73
N HIS A 226 -31.74 7.42 3.00
CA HIS A 226 -30.60 7.18 3.90
C HIS A 226 -30.32 5.70 4.18
N SER A 227 -31.30 4.80 4.00
CA SER A 227 -31.12 3.36 4.28
C SER A 227 -30.28 2.64 3.22
N ALA A 228 -30.21 3.21 2.01
CA ALA A 228 -29.38 2.73 0.89
C ALA A 228 -28.02 3.42 0.80
N ILE A 229 -27.72 4.38 1.69
CA ILE A 229 -26.43 5.08 1.67
C ILE A 229 -25.48 4.41 2.65
N ALA A 230 -24.35 3.94 2.12
CA ALA A 230 -23.23 3.48 2.91
C ALA A 230 -22.13 4.54 2.89
N LYS A 231 -21.69 4.94 4.09
CA LYS A 231 -20.53 5.80 4.30
C LYS A 231 -19.33 4.90 4.56
N ILE A 232 -18.30 5.00 3.72
CA ILE A 232 -17.07 4.23 3.86
C ILE A 232 -15.96 5.21 4.20
N VAL A 233 -15.29 4.98 5.32
CA VAL A 233 -14.09 5.72 5.74
C VAL A 233 -12.91 4.78 5.57
N TYR A 234 -11.82 5.31 5.03
CA TYR A 234 -10.58 4.57 4.81
C TYR A 234 -9.41 5.54 4.73
N ARG A 235 -8.19 5.01 4.80
CA ARG A 235 -6.96 5.76 4.66
C ARG A 235 -6.48 5.69 3.21
N MET A 236 -6.22 6.84 2.59
CA MET A 236 -5.63 6.92 1.26
C MET A 236 -4.11 6.98 1.38
N TRP A 237 -3.42 6.45 0.37
CA TRP A 237 -1.96 6.41 0.29
C TRP A 237 -1.51 7.24 -0.91
N ASP A 238 -0.94 8.41 -0.66
CA ASP A 238 -0.42 9.29 -1.71
C ASP A 238 1.10 9.38 -1.66
N LEU A 239 1.75 8.96 -2.73
CA LEU A 239 3.19 9.10 -2.89
C LEU A 239 3.55 10.42 -3.56
N TYR A 240 4.48 11.14 -2.96
CA TYR A 240 5.11 12.33 -3.52
C TYR A 240 6.62 12.09 -3.64
N GLU A 241 7.21 12.72 -4.65
CA GLU A 241 8.65 12.62 -4.94
C GLU A 241 9.28 14.02 -5.01
N LEU A 242 10.40 14.17 -4.31
CA LEU A 242 11.36 15.25 -4.51
C LEU A 242 12.56 14.67 -5.29
N PRO A 243 12.76 15.06 -6.56
CA PRO A 243 13.77 14.44 -7.42
C PRO A 243 15.20 14.55 -6.88
N SER A 244 15.52 15.65 -6.17
CA SER A 244 16.83 15.86 -5.58
C SER A 244 16.77 16.89 -4.43
N LEU A 245 17.42 16.58 -3.31
CA LEU A 245 17.74 17.55 -2.26
C LEU A 245 18.78 18.56 -2.74
N ARG A 246 18.65 19.81 -2.28
CA ARG A 246 19.64 20.86 -2.52
C ARG A 246 20.97 20.51 -1.84
N LYS A 247 22.09 20.92 -2.46
CA LYS A 247 23.46 20.77 -1.90
C LYS A 247 23.72 21.76 -0.77
N THR A 248 22.91 21.68 0.28
CA THR A 248 22.92 22.52 1.48
C THR A 248 22.82 21.64 2.73
N SER A 249 23.12 22.19 3.90
CA SER A 249 22.98 21.46 5.17
C SER A 249 21.52 21.38 5.67
N SER A 250 20.60 22.10 5.02
CA SER A 250 19.17 22.06 5.29
C SER A 250 18.38 22.32 4.01
N ASP A 251 17.23 21.67 3.89
CA ASP A 251 16.29 21.83 2.79
C ASP A 251 14.84 21.81 3.32
N ILE A 252 13.93 22.45 2.60
CA ILE A 252 12.49 22.47 2.90
C ILE A 252 11.75 22.13 1.62
N TRP A 253 10.93 21.10 1.68
CA TRP A 253 10.08 20.64 0.60
C TRP A 253 8.61 20.88 0.93
N ALA A 254 7.97 21.77 0.17
CA ALA A 254 6.52 21.95 0.22
C ALA A 254 5.84 20.93 -0.70
N ILE A 255 5.05 20.03 -0.11
CA ILE A 255 4.32 19.00 -0.86
C ILE A 255 3.04 19.62 -1.42
N LYS A 256 2.97 19.69 -2.75
CA LYS A 256 1.77 20.18 -3.46
C LYS A 256 0.74 19.07 -3.58
N ILE A 257 -0.32 19.17 -2.80
CA ILE A 257 -1.41 18.19 -2.77
C ILE A 257 -2.43 18.52 -3.88
N THR A 258 -2.96 17.50 -4.54
CA THR A 258 -3.91 17.66 -5.67
C THR A 258 -5.37 17.76 -5.23
N LYS A 259 -5.71 17.25 -4.05
CA LYS A 259 -7.04 17.36 -3.42
C LYS A 259 -6.85 17.97 -2.02
N SER A 260 -7.86 18.64 -1.48
CA SER A 260 -7.80 19.10 -0.09
C SER A 260 -7.71 17.86 0.82
N LEU A 261 -6.49 17.51 1.23
CA LEU A 261 -6.25 16.47 2.22
C LEU A 261 -6.94 16.94 3.51
N GLU A 262 -7.92 16.18 3.99
CA GLU A 262 -8.67 16.56 5.17
C GLU A 262 -7.83 16.37 6.43
N ARG A 263 -7.04 15.28 6.48
CA ARG A 263 -6.25 14.93 7.68
C ARG A 263 -5.12 13.94 7.40
N PRO A 264 -3.88 14.40 7.11
CA PRO A 264 -2.71 13.51 7.07
C PRO A 264 -2.49 12.89 8.43
N ARG A 265 -2.39 11.57 8.54
CA ARG A 265 -2.15 10.86 9.81
C ARG A 265 -0.70 10.41 9.96
N TYR A 266 -0.08 10.03 8.86
CA TYR A 266 1.31 9.58 8.84
C TYR A 266 2.02 10.10 7.60
N ILE A 267 3.28 10.45 7.78
CA ILE A 267 4.21 10.70 6.67
C ILE A 267 5.35 9.70 6.83
N ILE A 268 5.52 8.82 5.84
CA ILE A 268 6.65 7.90 5.78
C ILE A 268 7.63 8.46 4.75
N VAL A 269 8.87 8.68 5.15
CA VAL A 269 9.90 9.28 4.30
C VAL A 269 11.01 8.28 4.04
N GLY A 270 11.37 8.11 2.77
CA GLY A 270 12.50 7.29 2.34
C GLY A 270 13.40 8.08 1.40
N CYS A 271 14.72 7.95 1.56
CA CYS A 271 15.69 8.60 0.68
C CYS A 271 16.39 7.56 -0.19
N GLN A 272 16.70 7.88 -1.44
CA GLN A 272 17.44 7.02 -2.35
C GLN A 272 18.46 7.83 -3.13
N ASN A 273 19.49 7.17 -3.65
CA ASN A 273 20.24 7.75 -4.76
C ASN A 273 19.36 7.67 -6.02
N ALA A 274 19.19 8.78 -6.74
CA ALA A 274 18.42 8.83 -7.98
C ALA A 274 18.89 7.81 -9.03
N ASP A 275 20.18 7.42 -8.99
CA ASP A 275 20.79 6.44 -9.89
C ASP A 275 20.39 4.99 -9.59
N ASN A 276 19.63 4.74 -8.50
CA ASN A 276 19.10 3.41 -8.17
C ASN A 276 17.88 3.04 -9.04
N SER A 277 17.15 4.03 -9.56
CA SER A 277 15.95 3.82 -10.36
C SER A 277 16.29 3.40 -11.78
N ASP A 278 15.51 2.47 -12.33
CA ASP A 278 15.69 1.87 -13.66
C ASP A 278 17.11 1.33 -13.90
N ASN A 279 17.71 0.82 -12.83
CA ASN A 279 19.09 0.34 -12.81
C ASN A 279 19.16 -1.08 -12.24
N ARG A 280 19.40 -2.05 -13.12
CA ARG A 280 19.51 -3.48 -12.78
C ARG A 280 20.59 -3.83 -11.76
N SER A 281 21.54 -2.94 -11.50
CA SER A 281 22.62 -3.19 -10.54
C SER A 281 22.24 -2.83 -9.11
N ASN A 282 21.13 -2.12 -8.92
CA ASN A 282 20.69 -1.61 -7.63
C ASN A 282 19.30 -2.15 -7.27
N ASP A 283 19.11 -2.47 -5.99
CA ASP A 283 17.80 -2.81 -5.46
C ASP A 283 17.03 -1.51 -5.16
N VAL A 284 16.00 -1.21 -5.95
CA VAL A 284 15.21 0.03 -5.77
C VAL A 284 14.34 -0.01 -4.51
N THR A 285 14.31 -1.11 -3.75
CA THR A 285 13.70 -1.14 -2.41
C THR A 285 14.66 -0.71 -1.30
N GLN A 286 15.94 -0.47 -1.61
CA GLN A 286 16.94 -0.01 -0.66
C GLN A 286 16.94 1.52 -0.58
N PHE A 287 16.58 2.01 0.60
CA PHE A 287 16.68 3.40 1.03
C PHE A 287 18.03 3.64 1.70
N THR A 288 18.41 4.91 1.81
CA THR A 288 19.64 5.37 2.48
C THR A 288 19.28 6.33 3.60
N ASN A 289 20.14 6.40 4.62
CA ASN A 289 20.02 7.41 5.67
C ASN A 289 20.30 8.83 5.15
N ALA A 290 20.93 8.99 3.99
CA ALA A 290 21.29 10.25 3.36
C ALA A 290 21.96 11.29 4.30
N ASP A 291 22.69 10.81 5.33
CA ASP A 291 23.23 11.65 6.41
C ASP A 291 22.19 12.55 7.10
N ILE A 292 20.93 12.14 7.13
CA ILE A 292 19.85 12.88 7.78
C ILE A 292 20.11 12.95 9.28
N ASN A 293 20.17 14.18 9.77
CA ASN A 293 20.25 14.51 11.19
C ASN A 293 18.86 14.75 11.80
N SER A 294 17.96 15.37 11.03
CA SER A 294 16.62 15.68 11.50
C SER A 294 15.64 15.77 10.34
N ILE A 295 14.40 15.35 10.61
CA ILE A 295 13.25 15.57 9.72
C ILE A 295 12.14 16.16 10.57
N ARG A 296 11.55 17.27 10.12
CA ARG A 296 10.36 17.87 10.74
C ARG A 296 9.28 18.10 9.71
N LEU A 297 8.10 17.62 10.02
CA LEU A 297 6.87 17.89 9.30
C LEU A 297 6.22 19.13 9.89
N TYR A 298 5.87 20.08 9.04
CA TYR A 298 4.99 21.18 9.38
C TYR A 298 3.65 20.95 8.70
N LEU A 299 2.59 20.92 9.51
CA LEU A 299 1.20 20.93 9.06
C LEU A 299 0.63 22.30 9.45
N ASN A 300 0.55 23.20 8.48
CA ASN A 300 0.26 24.62 8.73
C ASN A 300 1.23 25.24 9.77
N SER A 301 0.79 25.43 11.01
CA SER A 301 1.58 26.00 12.11
C SER A 301 2.05 24.95 13.13
N GLU A 302 1.56 23.71 13.04
CA GLU A 302 1.93 22.61 13.94
C GLU A 302 3.15 21.86 13.40
N VAL A 303 4.00 21.36 14.29
CA VAL A 303 5.27 20.67 13.93
C VAL A 303 5.36 19.28 14.55
N TYR A 304 5.79 18.30 13.75
CA TYR A 304 5.92 16.89 14.13
C TYR A 304 7.28 16.33 13.66
N PRO A 305 8.04 15.62 14.52
CA PRO A 305 7.91 15.65 15.98
C PRO A 305 8.13 17.07 16.53
N TYR A 306 7.58 17.34 17.71
CA TYR A 306 7.76 18.64 18.39
C TYR A 306 9.24 18.90 18.72
N GLU A 307 9.87 17.90 19.34
CA GLU A 307 11.31 17.95 19.57
C GLU A 307 12.06 17.49 18.32
N ARG A 308 13.07 18.28 17.97
CA ARG A 308 13.94 17.99 16.84
C ARG A 308 14.77 16.74 17.13
N TRP A 309 14.73 15.76 16.23
CA TRP A 309 15.68 14.65 16.29
C TRP A 309 17.11 15.13 16.07
N ASN A 310 18.06 14.47 16.73
CA ASN A 310 19.48 14.78 16.67
C ASN A 310 20.27 13.54 16.22
N LEU A 311 19.91 13.01 15.05
CA LEU A 311 20.40 11.72 14.58
C LEU A 311 21.89 11.73 14.22
N ASP A 312 22.58 10.63 14.46
CA ASP A 312 23.96 10.38 14.02
C ASP A 312 24.14 8.88 13.77
N PHE A 313 23.94 8.46 12.51
CA PHE A 313 24.00 7.05 12.12
C PHE A 313 25.41 6.44 12.29
N GLU A 314 26.47 7.23 12.11
CA GLU A 314 27.86 6.80 12.33
C GLU A 314 28.10 6.44 13.81
N LYS A 315 27.47 7.19 14.72
CA LYS A 315 27.54 6.94 16.18
C LYS A 315 26.38 6.12 16.72
N LYS A 316 25.51 5.58 15.87
CA LYS A 316 24.31 4.82 16.27
C LYS A 316 23.38 5.61 17.22
N LEU A 317 23.30 6.93 17.03
CA LEU A 317 22.35 7.81 17.70
C LEU A 317 21.08 7.95 16.86
N ASP A 318 20.43 6.83 16.59
CA ASP A 318 19.31 6.70 15.65
C ASP A 318 18.06 6.07 16.29
N SER A 319 18.11 5.80 17.59
CA SER A 319 17.04 5.15 18.35
C SER A 319 15.71 5.88 18.28
N ALA A 320 15.70 7.22 18.23
CA ALA A 320 14.47 8.00 18.13
C ALA A 320 13.74 7.76 16.79
N ALA A 321 14.49 7.65 15.69
CA ALA A 321 13.91 7.34 14.37
C ALA A 321 13.44 5.88 14.31
N TYR A 322 14.22 4.95 14.87
CA TYR A 322 13.83 3.54 14.94
C TYR A 322 12.58 3.32 15.82
N TYR A 323 12.49 4.03 16.95
CA TYR A 323 11.31 4.00 17.82
C TYR A 323 10.05 4.47 17.08
N ALA A 324 10.14 5.52 16.26
CA ALA A 324 9.01 5.96 15.45
C ALA A 324 8.63 4.92 14.37
N TYR A 325 9.63 4.28 13.76
CA TYR A 325 9.43 3.20 12.79
C TYR A 325 8.71 1.98 13.39
N GLU A 326 9.17 1.44 14.52
CA GLU A 326 8.56 0.25 15.13
C GLU A 326 7.16 0.54 15.71
N ASN A 327 6.93 1.75 16.24
CA ASN A 327 5.63 2.11 16.81
C ASN A 327 4.56 2.43 15.77
N PHE A 328 4.92 2.55 14.48
CA PHE A 328 3.92 2.67 13.42
C PHE A 328 2.89 1.54 13.51
N GLN A 329 3.32 0.30 13.73
CA GLN A 329 2.39 -0.82 13.84
C GLN A 329 1.42 -0.69 15.02
N ARG A 330 1.91 -0.17 16.15
CA ARG A 330 1.09 0.05 17.34
C ARG A 330 0.04 1.12 17.07
N SER A 331 0.42 2.28 16.54
CA SER A 331 -0.53 3.38 16.32
C SER A 331 -1.43 3.19 15.09
N TYR A 332 -0.94 2.53 14.04
CA TYR A 332 -1.69 2.33 12.80
C TYR A 332 -2.66 1.14 12.84
N TYR A 333 -2.26 0.03 13.47
CA TYR A 333 -3.03 -1.22 13.51
C TYR A 333 -3.60 -1.56 14.88
N ASP A 334 -3.37 -0.73 15.90
CA ASP A 334 -3.77 -1.00 17.29
C ASP A 334 -3.17 -2.33 17.80
N LYS A 335 -1.91 -2.60 17.44
CA LYS A 335 -1.18 -3.79 17.87
C LYS A 335 -0.53 -3.56 19.24
N ASP A 336 -0.87 -4.41 20.20
CA ASP A 336 -0.23 -4.42 21.52
C ASP A 336 1.28 -4.72 21.41
N MET A 337 1.61 -5.81 20.70
CA MET A 337 2.97 -6.26 20.45
C MET A 337 3.37 -5.88 19.02
N VAL A 338 4.38 -5.01 18.91
CA VAL A 338 4.98 -4.64 17.62
C VAL A 338 5.99 -5.69 17.19
N GLU A 339 6.06 -5.93 15.90
CA GLU A 339 6.98 -6.87 15.28
C GLU A 339 7.52 -6.17 14.02
N PRO A 340 8.52 -5.29 14.13
CA PRO A 340 9.04 -4.55 12.98
C PRO A 340 9.67 -5.50 11.95
N MET A 341 9.49 -5.21 10.65
CA MET A 341 10.08 -6.02 9.56
C MET A 341 11.61 -5.98 9.57
N MET A 342 12.18 -4.88 10.06
CA MET A 342 13.62 -4.65 10.11
C MET A 342 14.03 -4.46 11.56
N ASP A 343 15.10 -5.16 11.95
CA ASP A 343 15.77 -4.85 13.20
C ASP A 343 16.50 -3.49 13.12
N ILE A 344 17.03 -3.00 14.25
CA ILE A 344 17.71 -1.70 14.28
C ILE A 344 18.99 -1.65 13.41
N THR A 345 19.61 -2.79 13.12
CA THR A 345 20.80 -2.87 12.26
C THR A 345 20.41 -2.79 10.79
N GLU A 346 19.36 -3.49 10.39
CA GLU A 346 18.76 -3.44 9.06
C GLU A 346 18.19 -2.05 8.78
N PHE A 347 17.49 -1.45 9.74
CA PHE A 347 16.96 -0.09 9.64
C PHE A 347 18.06 0.95 9.34
N ARG A 348 19.25 0.85 9.96
CA ARG A 348 20.36 1.77 9.66
C ARG A 348 20.81 1.74 8.22
N SER A 349 20.71 0.58 7.59
CA SER A 349 21.11 0.34 6.20
C SER A 349 20.00 0.68 5.21
N ASN A 350 18.74 0.63 5.67
CA ASN A 350 17.55 0.85 4.85
C ASN A 350 16.45 1.65 5.60
N PRO A 351 16.72 2.91 6.01
CA PRO A 351 15.82 3.61 6.92
C PRO A 351 14.58 4.16 6.23
N LEU A 352 13.45 3.99 6.90
CA LEU A 352 12.18 4.67 6.62
C LEU A 352 11.78 5.51 7.83
N PHE A 353 11.81 6.83 7.67
CA PHE A 353 11.48 7.75 8.75
C PHE A 353 9.95 7.91 8.83
N VAL A 354 9.37 7.48 9.94
CA VAL A 354 7.93 7.59 10.20
C VAL A 354 7.66 8.82 11.06
N ILE A 355 6.77 9.68 10.61
CA ILE A 355 6.26 10.83 11.37
C ILE A 355 4.77 10.60 11.63
N ASP A 356 4.43 10.34 12.89
CA ASP A 356 3.05 10.25 13.35
C ASP A 356 2.50 11.65 13.64
N CYS A 357 1.48 12.03 12.88
CA CYS A 357 0.73 13.28 13.06
C CYS A 357 -0.78 12.98 13.21
N SER A 358 -1.13 11.76 13.63
CA SER A 358 -2.52 11.28 13.67
C SER A 358 -3.39 12.02 14.69
N HIS A 359 -2.79 12.60 15.72
CA HIS A 359 -3.46 13.40 16.76
C HIS A 359 -3.40 14.90 16.48
N GLN A 360 -4.17 15.36 15.48
CA GLN A 360 -4.38 16.78 15.18
C GLN A 360 -5.57 17.37 15.93
N GLN A 361 -5.53 18.68 16.22
CA GLN A 361 -6.69 19.40 16.77
C GLN A 361 -7.84 19.46 15.76
N ASP A 362 -9.07 19.29 16.24
CA ASP A 362 -10.30 19.33 15.41
C ASP A 362 -10.59 20.73 14.81
N ALA A 363 -9.85 21.76 15.20
CA ALA A 363 -10.02 23.14 14.74
C ALA A 363 -9.53 23.39 13.29
N VAL A 364 -8.90 22.40 12.63
CA VAL A 364 -8.39 22.49 11.24
C VAL A 364 -9.51 22.27 10.19
N LYS A 365 -10.77 22.52 10.54
CA LYS A 365 -11.95 22.12 9.73
C LYS A 365 -12.25 22.96 8.49
N SER A 366 -11.42 23.92 8.06
CA SER A 366 -11.81 24.76 6.92
C SER A 366 -10.70 25.29 6.01
N SER A 367 -9.46 24.80 6.12
CA SER A 367 -8.38 25.26 5.25
C SER A 367 -7.59 24.09 4.69
N THR A 368 -7.17 24.20 3.43
CA THR A 368 -6.18 23.31 2.81
C THR A 368 -4.96 23.16 3.74
N VAL A 369 -4.60 21.92 4.08
CA VAL A 369 -3.42 21.65 4.91
C VAL A 369 -2.15 21.88 4.08
N ASP A 370 -1.34 22.85 4.48
CA ASP A 370 0.00 23.06 3.93
C ASP A 370 0.98 22.06 4.58
N ILE A 371 1.54 21.17 3.76
CA ILE A 371 2.49 20.14 4.19
C ILE A 371 3.89 20.54 3.78
N LYS A 372 4.78 20.75 4.75
CA LYS A 372 6.20 21.00 4.50
C LYS A 372 7.07 20.02 5.27
N LEU A 373 8.02 19.41 4.58
CA LEU A 373 9.08 18.62 5.20
C LEU A 373 10.37 19.44 5.24
N GLU A 374 10.92 19.63 6.42
CA GLU A 374 12.24 20.21 6.64
C GLU A 374 13.24 19.10 6.94
N PHE A 375 14.35 19.13 6.24
CA PHE A 375 15.46 18.20 6.37
C PHE A 375 16.70 18.94 6.85
N GLU A 376 17.48 18.31 7.71
CA GLU A 376 18.79 18.81 8.15
C GLU A 376 19.83 17.68 8.11
N THR A 377 21.08 18.02 7.82
CA THR A 377 22.24 17.15 7.95
C THR A 377 23.34 17.82 8.79
N ARG A 378 24.15 17.01 9.49
CA ARG A 378 25.37 17.49 10.18
C ARG A 378 26.53 17.72 9.22
N LYS A 379 26.46 17.15 8.01
CA LYS A 379 27.49 17.30 7.00
C LYS A 379 27.36 18.67 6.32
N ARG A 380 28.33 19.03 5.48
CA ARG A 380 28.32 20.31 4.76
C ARG A 380 27.12 20.43 3.80
N HIS A 381 26.72 19.32 3.20
CA HIS A 381 25.56 19.18 2.33
C HIS A 381 25.06 17.74 2.36
N PHE A 382 23.80 17.52 1.97
CA PHE A 382 23.29 16.18 1.70
C PHE A 382 24.13 15.48 0.60
N PRO A 383 24.16 14.13 0.57
CA PRO A 383 24.80 13.40 -0.51
C PRO A 383 24.23 13.80 -1.88
N ASP A 384 25.10 13.78 -2.90
CA ASP A 384 24.71 14.10 -4.27
C ASP A 384 23.62 13.13 -4.77
N ASN A 385 22.72 13.63 -5.63
CA ASN A 385 21.62 12.86 -6.22
C ASN A 385 20.68 12.21 -5.19
N THR A 386 20.57 12.75 -3.97
CA THR A 386 19.60 12.25 -2.98
C THR A 386 18.17 12.61 -3.40
N ARG A 387 17.43 11.61 -3.86
CA ARG A 387 15.98 11.65 -4.11
C ARG A 387 15.23 11.35 -2.81
N VAL A 388 14.08 11.99 -2.59
CA VAL A 388 13.24 11.76 -1.41
C VAL A 388 11.83 11.38 -1.83
N TYR A 389 11.31 10.33 -1.22
CA TYR A 389 9.91 9.93 -1.31
C TYR A 389 9.19 10.25 -0.01
N ALA A 390 7.98 10.80 -0.11
CA ALA A 390 7.07 10.95 1.02
C ALA A 390 5.75 10.24 0.71
N LEU A 391 5.48 9.17 1.44
CA LEU A 391 4.19 8.50 1.44
C LEU A 391 3.30 9.14 2.51
N VAL A 392 2.31 9.89 2.06
CA VAL A 392 1.32 10.55 2.89
C VAL A 392 0.12 9.63 3.06
N ILE A 393 -0.17 9.24 4.30
CA ILE A 393 -1.37 8.47 4.64
C ILE A 393 -2.35 9.39 5.32
N HIS A 394 -3.58 9.47 4.81
CA HIS A 394 -4.59 10.39 5.33
C HIS A 394 -5.98 9.79 5.28
N ASP A 395 -6.86 10.26 6.17
CA ASP A 395 -8.25 9.83 6.15
C ASP A 395 -8.97 10.39 4.92
N THR A 396 -9.93 9.63 4.42
CA THR A 396 -10.88 10.02 3.38
C THR A 396 -12.18 9.26 3.59
N PHE A 397 -13.27 9.71 2.97
CA PHE A 397 -14.49 8.92 2.89
C PHE A 397 -15.19 9.04 1.55
N ILE A 398 -16.01 8.03 1.27
CA ILE A 398 -16.97 8.05 0.17
C ILE A 398 -18.37 7.75 0.70
N LYS A 399 -19.37 8.29 0.00
CA LYS A 399 -20.77 7.88 0.16
C LYS A 399 -21.14 7.09 -1.08
N TYR A 400 -21.57 5.85 -0.94
CA TYR A 400 -22.09 5.09 -2.07
C TYR A 400 -23.53 4.67 -1.82
N ASN A 401 -24.32 4.71 -2.88
CA ASN A 401 -25.71 4.27 -2.84
C ASN A 401 -25.78 2.81 -3.28
N THR A 402 -26.12 1.91 -2.36
CA THR A 402 -26.23 0.46 -2.58
C THR A 402 -27.39 0.06 -3.49
N LEU A 403 -28.34 0.97 -3.77
CA LEU A 403 -29.49 0.70 -4.64
C LEU A 403 -29.12 0.87 -6.13
N ASN A 404 -28.33 1.90 -6.46
CA ASN A 404 -28.02 2.25 -7.85
C ASN A 404 -26.52 2.29 -8.18
N GLY A 405 -25.65 2.02 -7.21
CA GLY A 405 -24.19 1.95 -7.39
C GLY A 405 -23.51 3.30 -7.57
N ILE A 406 -24.23 4.43 -7.44
CA ILE A 406 -23.64 5.76 -7.59
C ILE A 406 -22.76 6.05 -6.39
N VAL A 407 -21.55 6.52 -6.67
CA VAL A 407 -20.59 6.99 -5.67
C VAL A 407 -20.60 8.51 -5.66
N TYR A 408 -20.59 9.07 -4.46
CA TYR A 408 -20.41 10.50 -4.21
C TYR A 408 -19.10 10.64 -3.43
N THR A 409 -18.12 11.23 -4.10
CA THR A 409 -16.88 11.68 -3.48
C THR A 409 -17.20 12.99 -2.76
N GLY A 410 -17.13 12.94 -1.42
CA GLY A 410 -17.24 14.13 -0.59
C GLY A 410 -15.86 14.60 -0.19
N VAL A 411 -15.69 15.91 -0.02
CA VAL A 411 -14.67 16.45 0.89
C VAL A 411 -15.34 16.47 2.28
N ALA A 412 -14.68 15.97 3.32
CA ALA A 412 -15.20 15.87 4.69
C ALA A 412 -15.48 17.19 5.37
#